data_AF-A0A0G1KWG0-F1
#
_entry.id   AF-A0A0G1KWG0-F1
#
_cell.length_a   1.000
_cell.length_b   1.000
_cell.length_c   1.000
_cell.angle_alpha   90.00
_cell.angle_beta   90.00
_cell.angle_gamma   90.00
#
_symmetry.space_group_name_H-M   'P 1'
#
loop_
_entity.id
_entity.type
_entity.pdbx_description
1 polymer ?
#
loop_
_entity_poly.entity_id
_entity_poly.type
_entity_poly.pdbx_seq_one_letter_code
_entity_poly.pdbx_strand_id
1 'polypeptide(L)'
;MEIPIPQNVLVRRKYTSSQMKIKNLQQRKRNIENAFLVRDPRSIKGKTIFLIDDVATTGATLFECAKTLKTKGAREVFAIVIARQEMKVRDQ
;
A
#
# COMPACT_ATOMS: atom_id res chain seq x y z
N MET A 1 -19.23 -12.93 -12.22
CA MET A 1 -18.92 -11.49 -12.02
C MET A 1 -17.43 -11.35 -12.23
N GLU A 2 -16.98 -10.55 -13.20
CA GLU A 2 -15.57 -10.40 -13.53
C GLU A 2 -15.01 -9.15 -12.83
N ILE A 3 -13.99 -9.32 -11.99
CA ILE A 3 -13.33 -8.22 -11.29
C ILE A 3 -12.09 -7.83 -12.09
N PRO A 4 -11.97 -6.60 -12.59
CA PRO A 4 -10.82 -6.21 -13.40
C PRO A 4 -9.54 -6.19 -12.55
N ILE A 5 -8.45 -6.74 -13.11
CA ILE A 5 -7.11 -6.72 -12.53
C ILE A 5 -6.21 -5.85 -13.41
N PRO A 6 -6.33 -4.52 -13.34
CA PRO A 6 -5.62 -3.64 -14.25
C PRO A 6 -4.13 -3.62 -13.91
N GLN A 7 -3.30 -3.77 -14.93
CA GLN A 7 -1.85 -3.68 -14.78
C GLN A 7 -1.38 -2.21 -14.78
N ASN A 8 -0.24 -1.96 -14.13
CA ASN A 8 0.46 -0.67 -14.17
C ASN A 8 -0.33 0.55 -13.65
N VAL A 9 -1.39 0.35 -12.87
CA VAL A 9 -2.17 1.46 -12.28
C VAL A 9 -1.39 2.11 -11.13
N LEU A 10 -0.98 1.31 -10.15
CA LEU A 10 -0.17 1.73 -9.01
C LEU A 10 1.24 1.20 -9.22
N VAL A 11 2.22 2.11 -9.32
CA VAL A 11 3.62 1.74 -9.54
C VAL A 11 4.53 2.28 -8.45
N ARG A 12 5.55 1.50 -8.11
CA ARG A 12 6.55 1.86 -7.10
C ARG A 12 7.66 2.66 -7.75
N ARG A 13 7.81 3.94 -7.37
CA ARG A 13 8.82 4.87 -7.92
C ARG A 13 10.22 4.65 -7.33
N LYS A 14 10.30 4.25 -6.06
CA LYS A 14 11.56 4.07 -5.33
C LYS A 14 11.70 2.61 -4.92
N TYR A 15 12.67 1.93 -5.51
CA TYR A 15 13.30 0.76 -4.90
C TYR A 15 14.27 1.27 -3.83
N THR A 16 13.76 1.55 -2.64
CA THR A 16 14.63 1.74 -1.48
C THR A 16 15.23 0.38 -1.14
N SER A 17 16.46 0.16 -1.63
CA SER A 17 17.28 -1.01 -1.37
C SER A 17 17.31 -1.30 0.13
N SER A 18 17.09 -2.56 0.48
CA SER A 18 17.20 -3.14 1.82
C SER A 18 16.00 -2.93 2.76
N GLN A 19 14.95 -3.73 2.54
CA GLN A 19 14.04 -4.13 3.63
C GLN A 19 14.71 -5.05 4.67
N MET A 20 15.94 -5.52 4.43
CA MET A 20 16.64 -6.49 5.29
C MET A 20 17.53 -5.88 6.39
N LYS A 21 18.07 -4.66 6.24
CA LYS A 21 19.01 -4.09 7.22
C LYS A 21 18.42 -3.08 8.21
N ILE A 22 17.13 -2.75 8.10
CA ILE A 22 16.51 -1.73 8.95
C ILE A 22 15.69 -2.41 10.06
N LYS A 23 16.27 -2.47 11.26
CA LYS A 23 15.62 -2.97 12.49
C LYS A 23 14.53 -2.01 13.04
N ASN A 24 14.49 -0.76 12.56
CA ASN A 24 13.63 0.29 13.10
C ASN A 24 12.35 0.52 12.25
N LEU A 25 11.19 0.35 12.88
CA LEU A 25 9.85 0.55 12.31
C LEU A 25 9.59 1.98 11.79
N GLN A 26 10.08 3.01 12.49
CA GLN A 26 9.87 4.41 12.09
C GLN A 26 10.63 4.76 10.81
N GLN A 27 11.82 4.17 10.65
CA GLN A 27 12.65 4.37 9.46
C GLN A 27 12.06 3.63 8.24
N ARG A 28 11.44 2.46 8.46
CA ARG A 28 10.64 1.77 7.42
C ARG A 28 9.46 2.63 6.95
N LYS A 29 8.76 3.31 7.86
CA LYS A 29 7.64 4.21 7.52
C LYS A 29 8.09 5.38 6.64
N ARG A 30 9.17 6.08 7.03
CA ARG A 30 9.75 7.19 6.23
C ARG A 30 10.24 6.78 4.84
N ASN A 31 10.77 5.56 4.70
CA ASN A 31 11.26 5.04 3.42
C ASN A 31 10.14 4.67 2.43
N ILE A 32 8.92 4.46 2.91
CA ILE A 32 7.76 4.07 2.10
C ILE A 32 6.87 5.30 1.77
N GLU A 33 6.98 6.39 2.53
CA GLU A 33 6.31 7.65 2.20
C GLU A 33 6.67 8.12 0.77
N ASN A 34 5.64 8.35 -0.05
CA ASN A 34 5.77 8.72 -1.47
C ASN A 34 6.53 7.71 -2.35
N ALA A 35 6.60 6.44 -1.94
CA ALA A 35 7.19 5.37 -2.74
C ALA A 35 6.29 4.91 -3.90
N PHE A 36 4.99 5.22 -3.86
CA PHE A 36 4.00 4.82 -4.86
C PHE A 36 3.44 6.00 -5.65
N LEU A 37 3.04 5.74 -6.89
CA LEU A 37 2.37 6.70 -7.77
C LEU A 37 1.26 6.01 -8.58
N VAL A 38 0.21 6.76 -8.93
CA VAL A 38 -0.83 6.32 -9.85
C VAL A 38 -0.54 6.89 -11.24
N ARG A 39 -0.40 6.04 -12.27
CA ARG A 39 -0.03 6.50 -13.63
C ARG A 39 -1.11 7.34 -14.29
N ASP A 40 -2.36 6.90 -14.21
CA ASP A 40 -3.53 7.65 -14.71
C ASP A 40 -4.61 7.74 -13.62
N PRO A 41 -4.68 8.86 -12.88
CA PRO A 41 -5.69 9.05 -11.83
C PRO A 41 -7.14 8.94 -12.33
N ARG A 42 -7.41 9.21 -13.61
CA ARG A 42 -8.76 9.09 -14.18
C ARG A 42 -9.24 7.65 -14.19
N SER A 43 -8.34 6.69 -14.43
CA SER A 43 -8.64 5.26 -14.42
C SER A 43 -9.19 4.73 -13.08
N ILE A 44 -8.93 5.43 -11.97
CA ILE A 44 -9.33 5.03 -10.61
C ILE A 44 -10.35 5.96 -9.93
N LYS A 45 -10.68 7.10 -10.56
CA LYS A 45 -11.53 8.12 -9.94
C LYS A 45 -12.91 7.55 -9.60
N GLY A 46 -13.34 7.71 -8.35
CA GLY A 46 -14.63 7.26 -7.85
C GLY A 46 -14.75 5.74 -7.67
N LYS A 47 -13.70 4.95 -7.91
CA LYS A 47 -13.74 3.49 -7.79
C LYS A 47 -13.48 3.02 -6.36
N THR A 48 -14.10 1.90 -5.99
CA THR A 48 -13.70 1.10 -4.83
C THR A 48 -12.61 0.12 -5.27
N ILE A 49 -11.48 0.09 -4.57
CA ILE A 49 -10.28 -0.67 -4.96
C ILE A 49 -9.91 -1.66 -3.86
N PHE A 50 -9.57 -2.89 -4.25
CA PHE A 50 -9.00 -3.90 -3.37
C PHE A 50 -7.50 -4.03 -3.66
N LEU A 51 -6.68 -3.81 -2.63
CA LEU A 51 -5.26 -4.15 -2.61
C LEU A 51 -5.13 -5.58 -2.09
N ILE A 52 -4.43 -6.42 -2.84
CA ILE A 52 -4.17 -7.81 -2.47
C ILE A 52 -2.65 -7.97 -2.28
N ASP A 53 -2.26 -8.56 -1.16
CA ASP A 53 -0.87 -8.94 -0.87
C ASP A 53 -0.87 -10.28 -0.12
N ASP A 54 0.24 -11.00 -0.10
CA ASP A 54 0.30 -12.29 0.62
C ASP A 54 0.41 -12.07 2.13
N VAL A 55 1.35 -11.24 2.57
CA VAL A 55 1.69 -11.03 3.98
C VAL A 55 1.85 -9.55 4.30
N ALA A 56 1.09 -9.06 5.28
CA ALA A 56 1.33 -7.77 5.90
C ALA A 56 2.18 -7.93 7.17
N THR A 57 3.37 -7.32 7.21
CA THR A 57 4.12 -7.20 8.47
C THR A 57 3.58 -6.02 9.29
N THR A 58 4.06 -4.80 9.03
CA THR A 58 3.61 -3.58 9.73
C THR A 58 2.42 -2.91 9.06
N GLY A 59 1.99 -3.41 7.90
CA GLY A 59 1.00 -2.76 7.04
C GLY A 59 1.50 -1.49 6.33
N ALA A 60 2.74 -1.04 6.55
CA ALA A 60 3.23 0.24 6.01
C ALA A 60 3.14 0.35 4.48
N THR A 61 3.46 -0.73 3.76
CA THR A 61 3.32 -0.80 2.31
C THR A 61 1.88 -0.58 1.86
N LEU A 62 0.95 -1.39 2.37
CA LEU A 62 -0.47 -1.32 2.05
C LEU A 62 -1.07 0.04 2.42
N PHE A 63 -0.66 0.61 3.57
CA PHE A 63 -1.10 1.92 4.00
C PHE A 63 -0.69 3.02 3.00
N GLU A 64 0.56 3.06 2.56
CA GLU A 64 0.97 4.07 1.57
C GLU A 64 0.39 3.83 0.17
N CYS A 65 0.19 2.57 -0.24
CA CYS A 65 -0.58 2.24 -1.44
C CYS A 65 -2.00 2.83 -1.35
N ALA A 66 -2.71 2.57 -0.24
CA ALA A 66 -4.07 3.04 -0.03
C ALA A 66 -4.14 4.56 0.03
N LYS A 67 -3.23 5.20 0.76
CA LYS A 67 -3.12 6.67 0.82
C LYS A 67 -2.86 7.27 -0.56
N THR A 68 -1.96 6.68 -1.35
CA THR A 68 -1.69 7.13 -2.72
C THR A 68 -2.94 7.01 -3.61
N LEU A 69 -3.68 5.91 -3.52
CA LEU A 69 -4.91 5.71 -4.30
C LEU A 69 -6.02 6.69 -3.89
N LYS A 70 -6.25 6.86 -2.58
CA LYS A 70 -7.25 7.79 -2.03
C LYS A 70 -6.95 9.23 -2.41
N THR A 71 -5.70 9.68 -2.28
CA THR A 71 -5.29 11.05 -2.65
C THR A 71 -5.37 11.30 -4.16
N LYS A 72 -5.43 10.25 -4.99
CA LYS A 72 -5.63 10.33 -6.44
C LYS A 72 -7.07 10.10 -6.90
N GLY A 73 -8.02 10.03 -5.97
CA GLY A 73 -9.45 10.09 -6.25
C GLY A 73 -10.19 8.75 -6.17
N ALA A 74 -9.56 7.69 -5.65
CA ALA A 74 -10.29 6.45 -5.32
C ALA A 74 -11.35 6.75 -4.24
N ARG A 75 -12.56 6.17 -4.41
CA ARG A 75 -13.66 6.33 -3.45
C ARG A 75 -13.36 5.60 -2.15
N GLU A 76 -12.98 4.33 -2.26
CA GLU A 76 -12.65 3.46 -1.14
C GLU A 76 -11.46 2.58 -1.50
N VAL A 77 -10.68 2.21 -0.48
CA VAL A 77 -9.57 1.28 -0.65
C VAL A 77 -9.59 0.29 0.50
N PHE A 78 -9.67 -0.99 0.18
CA PHE A 78 -9.58 -2.10 1.11
C PHE A 78 -8.27 -2.83 0.89
N ALA A 79 -7.68 -3.39 1.95
CA ALA A 79 -6.52 -4.24 1.85
C ALA A 79 -6.87 -5.65 2.36
N ILE A 80 -6.56 -6.66 1.55
CA ILE A 80 -6.78 -8.08 1.86
C ILE A 80 -5.42 -8.76 1.82
N VAL A 81 -5.11 -9.48 2.90
CA VAL A 81 -3.90 -10.28 3.03
C VAL A 81 -4.21 -11.67 3.57
N ILE A 82 -3.39 -12.65 3.21
CA ILE A 82 -3.53 -14.03 3.70
C ILE A 82 -3.04 -14.11 5.14
N ALA A 83 -1.92 -13.45 5.44
CA ALA A 83 -1.35 -13.42 6.78
C ALA A 83 -0.98 -11.99 7.20
N ARG A 84 -1.07 -11.74 8.52
CA ARG A 84 -0.53 -10.53 9.13
C ARG A 84 0.34 -10.87 10.33
N GLN A 85 1.43 -10.15 10.50
CA GLN A 85 2.19 -10.24 11.75
C GLN A 85 1.36 -9.61 12.88
N GLU A 86 1.35 -10.28 14.03
CA GLU A 86 0.67 -9.76 15.22
C GLU A 86 1.31 -8.44 15.64
N MET A 87 0.52 -7.36 15.60
CA MET A 87 0.94 -6.07 16.13
C MET A 87 0.65 -6.10 17.63
N LYS A 88 1.70 -6.10 18.47
CA LYS A 88 1.53 -5.77 19.88
C LYS A 88 0.94 -4.36 19.93
N VAL A 89 -0.31 -4.24 20.38
CA VAL A 89 -0.88 -2.95 20.74
C VAL A 89 0.05 -2.39 21.81
N ARG A 90 0.76 -1.30 21.50
CA ARG A 90 1.38 -0.53 22.57
C ARG A 90 0.23 0.12 23.30
N ASP A 91 0.00 -0.30 24.53
CA ASP A 91 -0.82 0.45 25.45
C ASP A 91 -0.25 1.87 25.52
N GLN A 92 -1.07 2.81 25.04
CA GLN A 92 -1.06 4.27 25.16
C GLN A 92 0.29 5.01 25.10
#